data_AF-A0A6B2DXS2-F1
#
_entry.id   AF-A0A6B2DXS2-F1
#
_cell.length_a   1.000
_cell.length_b   1.000
_cell.length_c   1.000
_cell.angle_alpha   90.00
_cell.angle_beta   90.00
_cell.angle_gamma   90.00
#
_symmetry.space_group_name_H-M   'P 1'
#
loop_
_entity.id
_entity.type
_entity.pdbx_description
1 polymer ?
#
loop_
_entity_poly.entity_id
_entity_poly.type
_entity_poly.pdbx_seq_one_letter_code
_entity_poly.pdbx_strand_id
1 'polypeptide(L)'
;MTWDPATPAEVAALFSRVTVPWWIAGGYAIEFAVGREFREHADVDVLFLRRDQAAVQAALPAWEWWAADPPGTLRPWRPGEVLPRGVDDVWCRPGPTAPWRIQIMLDETEGEEWVSRRDPAVRRPVSELGSVTTGGIPYLAPEVQLFVKSRGIRPKDEQDFAAALPVLDAA
;
A
#
# COMPACT_ATOMS: atom_id res chain seq x y z
N MET A 1 13.45 -3.11 -16.23
CA MET A 1 13.20 -2.31 -15.02
C MET A 1 13.48 -3.23 -13.84
N THR A 2 14.40 -2.86 -12.94
CA THR A 2 14.84 -3.74 -11.85
C THR A 2 14.17 -3.32 -10.55
N TRP A 3 13.68 -4.29 -9.79
CA TRP A 3 13.13 -4.12 -8.44
C TRP A 3 14.13 -4.66 -7.41
N ASP A 4 14.19 -3.98 -6.27
CA ASP A 4 14.89 -4.37 -5.06
C ASP A 4 14.02 -3.89 -3.89
N PRO A 5 12.93 -4.61 -3.58
CA PRO A 5 11.91 -4.11 -2.67
C PRO A 5 12.48 -3.71 -1.32
N ALA A 6 12.07 -2.55 -0.81
CA ALA A 6 12.38 -2.17 0.55
C ALA A 6 11.70 -3.12 1.54
N THR A 7 12.35 -3.40 2.66
CA THR A 7 11.71 -4.10 3.77
C THR A 7 10.67 -3.19 4.44
N PRO A 8 9.65 -3.75 5.12
CA PRO A 8 8.70 -2.93 5.88
C PRO A 8 9.36 -2.00 6.90
N ALA A 9 10.48 -2.41 7.51
CA ALA A 9 11.23 -1.57 8.44
C ALA A 9 11.91 -0.37 7.75
N GLU A 10 12.48 -0.58 6.55
CA GLU A 10 13.01 0.51 5.73
C GLU A 10 11.90 1.48 5.31
N VAL A 11 10.73 0.96 4.91
CA VAL A 11 9.55 1.77 4.59
C VAL A 11 9.12 2.62 5.79
N ALA A 12 9.06 2.03 7.00
CA ALA A 12 8.73 2.77 8.22
C ALA A 12 9.76 3.88 8.52
N ALA A 13 11.05 3.62 8.31
CA ALA A 13 12.09 4.63 8.47
C ALA A 13 11.95 5.78 7.46
N LEU A 14 11.68 5.45 6.20
CA LEU A 14 11.47 6.42 5.10
C LEU A 14 10.26 7.32 5.35
N PHE A 15 9.16 6.75 5.85
CA PHE A 15 7.92 7.49 6.12
C PHE A 15 7.78 7.96 7.58
N SER A 16 8.86 7.91 8.38
CA SER A 16 8.84 8.29 9.81
C SER A 16 8.41 9.74 10.10
N ARG A 17 8.50 10.64 9.11
CA ARG A 17 8.08 12.04 9.21
C ARG A 17 6.69 12.32 8.67
N VAL A 18 6.02 11.31 8.11
CA VAL A 18 4.66 11.44 7.59
C VAL A 18 3.68 11.47 8.76
N THR A 19 2.82 12.48 8.78
CA THR A 19 1.81 12.69 9.84
C THR A 19 0.41 12.28 9.43
N VAL A 20 0.22 11.91 8.17
CA VAL A 20 -1.04 11.38 7.63
C VAL A 20 -1.09 9.85 7.75
N PRO A 21 -2.28 9.23 7.80
CA PRO A 21 -2.40 7.79 7.85
C PRO A 21 -1.78 7.09 6.64
N TRP A 22 -1.11 5.98 6.91
CA TRP A 22 -0.52 5.10 5.90
C TRP A 22 -0.38 3.69 6.45
N TRP A 23 -0.28 2.71 5.57
CA TRP A 23 -0.21 1.30 5.97
C TRP A 23 0.66 0.50 5.01
N ILE A 24 1.42 -0.45 5.53
CA ILE A 24 1.90 -1.58 4.74
C ILE A 24 0.68 -2.36 4.23
N ALA A 25 0.68 -2.69 2.94
CA ALA A 25 -0.36 -3.42 2.24
C ALA A 25 0.19 -4.74 1.68
N GLY A 26 -0.61 -5.42 0.86
CA GLY A 26 -0.17 -6.61 0.13
C GLY A 26 0.14 -7.78 1.05
N GLY A 27 1.17 -8.54 0.68
CA GLY A 27 1.57 -9.76 1.39
C GLY A 27 2.07 -9.52 2.81
N TYR A 28 2.88 -8.48 3.00
CA TYR A 28 3.43 -8.15 4.31
C TYR A 28 2.34 -7.80 5.33
N ALA A 29 1.25 -7.15 4.91
CA ALA A 29 0.12 -6.88 5.79
C ALA A 29 -0.54 -8.18 6.31
N ILE A 30 -0.63 -9.21 5.47
CA ILE A 30 -1.11 -10.54 5.89
C ILE A 30 -0.15 -11.17 6.89
N GLU A 31 1.15 -11.14 6.64
CA GLU A 31 2.14 -11.70 7.57
C GLU A 31 2.17 -10.98 8.92
N PHE A 32 1.95 -9.66 8.95
CA PHE A 32 1.81 -8.91 10.19
C PHE A 32 0.55 -9.29 10.97
N ALA A 33 -0.57 -9.51 10.29
CA ALA A 33 -1.80 -10.00 10.94
C ALA A 33 -1.63 -11.43 11.49
N VAL A 34 -0.96 -12.31 10.74
CA VAL A 34 -0.72 -13.71 11.14
C VAL A 34 0.39 -13.83 12.20
N GLY A 35 1.30 -12.87 12.26
CA GLY A 35 2.40 -12.82 13.23
C GLY A 35 3.62 -13.68 12.86
N ARG A 36 3.75 -14.12 11.59
CA ARG A 36 4.91 -14.87 11.08
C ARG A 36 5.05 -14.74 9.57
N GLU A 37 6.28 -14.89 9.11
CA GLU A 37 6.59 -15.05 7.69
C GLU A 37 6.16 -16.43 7.19
N PHE A 38 5.69 -16.52 5.95
CA PHE A 38 5.31 -17.79 5.33
C PHE A 38 5.59 -17.87 3.83
N ARG A 39 5.97 -16.77 3.18
CA ARG A 39 6.43 -16.78 1.79
C ARG A 39 7.33 -15.58 1.50
N GLU A 40 8.05 -15.66 0.39
CA GLU A 40 8.83 -14.52 -0.11
C GLU A 40 7.89 -13.45 -0.72
N HIS A 41 8.35 -12.20 -0.69
CA HIS A 41 7.69 -11.05 -1.34
C HIS A 41 8.61 -10.47 -2.41
N ALA A 42 8.05 -10.22 -3.59
CA ALA A 42 8.76 -9.61 -4.72
C ALA A 42 8.55 -8.08 -4.79
N ASP A 43 7.75 -7.56 -3.87
CA ASP A 43 7.24 -6.19 -3.80
C ASP A 43 7.03 -5.79 -2.33
N VAL A 44 6.96 -4.48 -2.09
CA VAL A 44 6.39 -3.92 -0.87
C VAL A 44 5.35 -2.90 -1.29
N ASP A 45 4.11 -3.16 -0.88
CA ASP A 45 2.97 -2.31 -1.14
C ASP A 45 2.73 -1.40 0.06
N VAL A 46 2.48 -0.12 -0.19
CA VAL A 46 2.09 0.84 0.84
C VAL A 46 0.84 1.54 0.38
N LEU A 47 -0.15 1.64 1.26
CA LEU A 47 -1.39 2.36 0.99
C LEU A 47 -1.35 3.75 1.64
N PHE A 48 -1.72 4.75 0.86
CA PHE A 48 -2.04 6.09 1.33
C PHE A 48 -3.41 6.51 0.81
N LEU A 49 -4.01 7.48 1.50
CA LEU A 49 -5.25 8.09 1.05
C LEU A 49 -4.96 9.17 0.00
N ARG A 50 -5.74 9.23 -1.07
CA ARG A 50 -5.55 10.19 -2.17
C ARG A 50 -5.58 11.64 -1.71
N ARG A 51 -6.37 11.95 -0.66
CA ARG A 51 -6.42 13.28 -0.04
C ARG A 51 -5.06 13.76 0.50
N ASP A 52 -4.18 12.80 0.80
CA ASP A 52 -2.90 13.05 1.47
C ASP A 52 -1.68 12.97 0.53
N GLN A 53 -1.89 12.76 -0.77
CA GLN A 53 -0.83 12.51 -1.76
C GLN A 53 0.32 13.55 -1.75
N ALA A 54 0.03 14.82 -1.47
CA ALA A 54 1.04 15.86 -1.39
C ALA A 54 2.00 15.66 -0.20
N ALA A 55 1.47 15.24 0.95
CA ALA A 55 2.28 14.94 2.14
C ALA A 55 3.18 13.71 1.90
N VAL A 56 2.66 12.72 1.19
CA VAL A 56 3.39 11.48 0.84
C VAL A 56 4.56 11.76 -0.07
N GLN A 57 4.33 12.51 -1.16
CA GLN A 57 5.39 12.88 -2.10
C GLN A 57 6.47 13.72 -1.41
N ALA A 58 6.07 14.62 -0.52
CA ALA A 58 6.99 15.47 0.25
C ALA A 58 7.83 14.70 1.29
N ALA A 59 7.46 13.47 1.63
CA ALA A 59 8.20 12.64 2.58
C ALA A 59 9.59 12.25 2.04
N LEU A 60 9.69 12.03 0.73
CA LEU A 60 10.91 11.61 0.05
C LEU A 60 11.22 12.56 -1.12
N PRO A 61 11.64 13.81 -0.84
CA PRO A 61 11.81 14.83 -1.88
C PRO A 61 12.98 14.58 -2.83
N ALA A 62 13.94 13.72 -2.44
CA ALA A 62 15.07 13.32 -3.28
C ALA A 62 14.78 12.07 -4.12
N TRP A 63 13.65 11.40 -3.89
CA TRP A 63 13.27 10.19 -4.62
C TRP A 63 12.53 10.55 -5.91
N GLU A 64 12.64 9.66 -6.90
CA GLU A 64 11.78 9.71 -8.07
C GLU A 64 10.45 9.02 -7.79
N TRP A 65 9.36 9.69 -8.15
CA TRP A 65 8.00 9.21 -8.04
C TRP A 65 7.41 9.09 -9.44
N TRP A 66 6.87 7.91 -9.76
CA TRP A 66 6.35 7.64 -11.08
C TRP A 66 4.95 7.06 -11.00
N ALA A 67 3.97 7.76 -11.56
CA ALA A 67 2.60 7.30 -11.64
C ALA A 67 2.44 6.31 -12.81
N ALA A 68 1.82 5.17 -12.55
CA ALA A 68 1.33 4.26 -13.58
C ALA A 68 -0.01 4.81 -14.11
N ASP A 69 0.08 5.77 -15.03
CA ASP A 69 -1.07 6.50 -15.58
C ASP A 69 -1.81 5.65 -16.62
N PRO A 70 -3.12 5.37 -16.45
CA PRO A 70 -3.88 4.60 -17.41
C PRO A 70 -4.09 5.36 -18.74
N PRO A 71 -4.06 4.66 -19.89
CA PRO A 71 -3.82 3.23 -20.04
C PRO A 71 -2.32 2.90 -20.20
N GLY A 72 -1.63 2.57 -19.11
CA GLY A 72 -0.42 1.74 -19.11
C GLY A 72 0.92 2.45 -19.29
N THR A 73 1.00 3.78 -19.09
CA THR A 73 2.29 4.47 -19.14
C THR A 73 2.79 4.84 -17.76
N LEU A 74 4.00 4.37 -17.41
CA LEU A 74 4.72 4.86 -16.25
C LEU A 74 5.32 6.23 -16.60
N ARG A 75 4.94 7.29 -15.87
CA ARG A 75 5.46 8.65 -16.08
C ARG A 75 5.88 9.31 -14.77
N PRO A 76 6.78 10.30 -14.80
CA PRO A 76 7.09 11.07 -13.60
C PRO A 76 5.83 11.73 -13.04
N TRP A 77 5.61 11.58 -11.73
CA TRP A 77 4.67 12.37 -10.95
C TRP A 77 5.43 13.58 -10.41
N ARG A 78 5.11 14.77 -10.92
CA ARG A 78 5.91 15.97 -10.64
C ARG A 78 5.57 16.55 -9.27
N PRO A 79 6.53 17.22 -8.59
CA PRO A 79 6.24 17.97 -7.38
C PRO A 79 5.12 18.99 -7.61
N GLY A 80 4.10 18.97 -6.75
CA GLY A 80 2.92 19.86 -6.82
C GLY A 80 1.84 19.43 -7.80
N GLU A 81 2.03 18.35 -8.57
CA GLU A 81 0.98 17.74 -9.36
C GLU A 81 0.02 16.96 -8.45
N VAL A 82 -1.28 17.10 -8.67
CA VAL A 82 -2.31 16.29 -8.01
C VAL A 82 -2.75 15.20 -8.98
N LEU A 83 -2.46 13.94 -8.64
CA LEU A 83 -2.89 12.77 -9.39
C LEU A 83 -4.42 12.63 -9.33
N PRO A 84 -5.10 12.55 -10.49
CA PRO A 84 -6.55 12.42 -10.55
C PRO A 84 -7.01 11.03 -10.10
N ARG A 85 -8.31 10.90 -9.84
CA ARG A 85 -8.95 9.58 -9.63
C ARG A 85 -8.66 8.67 -10.82
N GLY A 86 -8.39 7.39 -10.56
CA GLY A 86 -8.04 6.39 -11.56
C GLY A 86 -6.54 6.21 -11.78
N VAL A 87 -5.70 7.14 -11.30
CA VAL A 87 -4.25 6.93 -11.16
C VAL A 87 -4.00 6.42 -9.75
N ASP A 88 -3.97 5.10 -9.58
CA ASP A 88 -4.01 4.45 -8.26
C ASP A 88 -2.67 3.85 -7.84
N ASP A 89 -1.68 3.81 -8.72
CA ASP A 89 -0.44 3.09 -8.53
C ASP A 89 0.76 4.00 -8.85
N VAL A 90 1.69 4.11 -7.92
CA VAL A 90 2.87 4.96 -8.00
C VAL A 90 4.10 4.19 -7.55
N TRP A 91 5.16 4.20 -8.36
CA TRP A 91 6.42 3.52 -8.08
C TRP A 91 7.48 4.52 -7.65
N CYS A 92 8.23 4.17 -6.62
CA CYS A 92 9.21 5.07 -5.99
C CYS A 92 10.60 4.45 -5.97
N ARG A 93 11.62 5.28 -6.26
CA ARG A 93 13.02 4.88 -6.18
C ARG A 93 13.93 6.04 -5.74
N PRO A 94 15.09 5.76 -5.12
CA PRO A 94 16.03 6.80 -4.68
C PRO A 94 16.61 7.68 -5.80
N GLY A 95 16.59 7.21 -7.06
CA GLY A 95 17.15 7.94 -8.19
C GLY A 95 17.10 7.16 -9.50
N PRO A 96 17.53 7.78 -10.62
CA PRO A 96 17.28 7.27 -11.98
C PRO A 96 17.95 5.92 -12.30
N THR A 97 19.08 5.62 -11.64
CA THR A 97 19.84 4.38 -11.80
C THR A 97 19.57 3.36 -10.70
N ALA A 98 18.83 3.75 -9.65
CA ALA A 98 18.47 2.86 -8.57
C ALA A 98 17.30 1.94 -8.98
N PRO A 99 17.21 0.73 -8.41
CA PRO A 99 16.03 -0.12 -8.58
C PRO A 99 14.78 0.52 -7.96
N TRP A 100 13.61 0.08 -8.42
CA TRP A 100 12.35 0.38 -7.76
C TRP A 100 12.33 -0.27 -6.38
N ARG A 101 11.94 0.50 -5.37
CA ARG A 101 11.99 0.07 -3.96
C ARG A 101 10.60 -0.09 -3.37
N ILE A 102 9.63 0.74 -3.75
CA ILE A 102 8.31 0.81 -3.10
C ILE A 102 7.22 1.01 -4.14
N GLN A 103 6.12 0.26 -4.02
CA GLN A 103 4.87 0.49 -4.72
C GLN A 103 3.87 1.17 -3.77
N ILE A 104 3.27 2.27 -4.23
CA ILE A 104 2.30 3.06 -3.50
C ILE A 104 0.93 2.90 -4.16
N MET A 105 -0.06 2.51 -3.36
CA MET A 105 -1.45 2.46 -3.74
C MET A 105 -2.19 3.67 -3.18
N LEU A 106 -2.92 4.39 -4.05
CA LEU A 106 -3.75 5.52 -3.65
C LEU A 106 -5.22 5.10 -3.61
N ASP A 107 -5.81 5.16 -2.41
CA ASP A 107 -7.21 4.83 -2.19
C ASP A 107 -8.04 6.06 -1.81
N GLU A 108 -9.36 5.94 -1.95
CA GLU A 108 -10.30 7.06 -1.82
C GLU A 108 -10.87 7.17 -0.42
N THR A 109 -11.29 8.38 -0.07
CA THR A 109 -12.11 8.64 1.12
C THR A 109 -13.29 9.53 0.80
N GLU A 110 -14.32 9.43 1.63
CA GLU A 110 -15.40 10.39 1.74
C GLU A 110 -15.57 10.75 3.22
N GLY A 111 -15.03 11.90 3.62
CA GLY A 111 -14.87 12.23 5.04
C GLY A 111 -13.85 11.29 5.68
N GLU A 112 -14.21 10.68 6.81
CA GLU A 112 -13.38 9.72 7.55
C GLU A 112 -13.67 8.25 7.17
N GLU A 113 -14.43 8.03 6.10
CA GLU A 113 -14.68 6.70 5.55
C GLU A 113 -13.76 6.44 4.36
N TRP A 114 -12.99 5.36 4.42
CA TRP A 114 -12.35 4.75 3.26
C TRP A 114 -13.43 4.19 2.32
N VAL A 115 -13.21 4.39 1.02
CA VAL A 115 -14.08 3.87 -0.05
C VAL A 115 -13.26 3.01 -0.98
N SER A 116 -13.64 1.74 -1.07
CA SER A 116 -12.98 0.79 -1.96
C SER A 116 -13.08 1.23 -3.42
N ARG A 117 -11.92 1.26 -4.10
CA ARG A 117 -11.87 1.49 -5.56
C ARG A 117 -12.48 0.37 -6.38
N ARG A 118 -12.66 -0.83 -5.80
CA ARG A 118 -13.24 -2.00 -6.47
C ARG A 118 -14.77 -2.00 -6.40
N ASP A 119 -15.32 -1.48 -5.32
CA ASP A 119 -16.75 -1.44 -5.06
C ASP A 119 -17.06 -0.30 -4.06
N PRO A 120 -17.66 0.82 -4.50
CA PRO A 120 -17.96 1.96 -3.62
C PRO A 120 -18.94 1.64 -2.48
N ALA A 121 -19.66 0.52 -2.53
CA ALA A 121 -20.50 0.06 -1.42
C ALA A 121 -19.67 -0.56 -0.28
N VAL A 122 -18.43 -0.98 -0.55
CA VAL A 122 -17.50 -1.48 0.46
C VAL A 122 -16.74 -0.29 1.04
N ARG A 123 -17.00 -0.02 2.32
CA ARG A 123 -16.54 1.17 3.03
C ARG A 123 -16.13 0.80 4.45
N ARG A 124 -15.28 1.60 5.06
CA ARG A 124 -14.83 1.41 6.45
C ARG A 124 -14.32 2.72 7.05
N PRO A 125 -14.47 2.96 8.36
CA PRO A 125 -13.77 4.04 9.02
C PRO A 125 -12.26 3.95 8.78
N VAL A 126 -11.61 5.06 8.44
CA VAL A 126 -10.16 5.14 8.23
C VAL A 126 -9.40 4.66 9.46
N SER A 127 -9.92 4.93 10.67
CA SER A 127 -9.35 4.47 11.94
C SER A 127 -9.35 2.96 12.13
N GLU A 128 -10.15 2.23 11.36
CA GLU A 128 -10.31 0.77 11.44
C GLU A 128 -9.74 0.06 10.20
N LEU A 129 -9.06 0.79 9.31
CA LEU A 129 -8.55 0.24 8.05
C LEU A 129 -7.34 -0.71 8.26
N GLY A 130 -6.76 -0.67 9.44
CA GLY A 130 -5.58 -1.45 9.77
C GLY A 130 -5.26 -1.47 11.25
N SER A 131 -4.13 -2.10 11.56
CA SER A 131 -3.57 -2.20 12.90
C SER A 131 -2.08 -1.81 12.89
N VAL A 132 -1.42 -1.88 14.03
CA VAL A 132 -0.01 -1.50 14.20
C VAL A 132 0.74 -2.67 14.83
N THR A 133 1.89 -3.03 14.27
CA THR A 133 2.74 -4.06 14.87
C THR A 133 3.31 -3.59 16.22
N THR A 134 3.83 -4.51 17.04
CA THR A 134 4.56 -4.15 18.26
C THR A 134 5.76 -3.22 17.98
N GLY A 135 6.32 -3.28 16.77
CA GLY A 135 7.39 -2.40 16.30
C GLY A 135 6.93 -1.03 15.79
N GLY A 136 5.64 -0.71 15.87
CA GLY A 136 5.09 0.59 15.45
C GLY A 136 4.85 0.73 13.94
N ILE A 137 4.86 -0.37 13.18
CA ILE A 137 4.63 -0.35 11.73
C ILE A 137 3.12 -0.50 11.47
N PRO A 138 2.44 0.48 10.85
CA PRO A 138 1.03 0.34 10.49
C PRO A 138 0.87 -0.60 9.30
N TYR A 139 -0.19 -1.41 9.31
CA TYR A 139 -0.50 -2.35 8.24
C TYR A 139 -2.02 -2.51 8.05
N LEU A 140 -2.45 -2.80 6.82
CA LEU A 140 -3.87 -2.95 6.49
C LEU A 140 -4.46 -4.22 7.09
N ALA A 141 -5.72 -4.13 7.50
CA ALA A 141 -6.46 -5.27 8.02
C ALA A 141 -6.52 -6.40 6.96
N PRO A 142 -6.34 -7.67 7.37
CA PRO A 142 -6.23 -8.79 6.43
C PRO A 142 -7.47 -8.94 5.54
N GLU A 143 -8.68 -8.69 6.04
CA GLU A 143 -9.92 -8.74 5.29
C GLU A 143 -9.98 -7.69 4.16
N VAL A 144 -9.37 -6.52 4.34
CA VAL A 144 -9.26 -5.49 3.28
C VAL A 144 -8.36 -6.01 2.16
N GLN A 145 -7.25 -6.65 2.52
CA GLN A 145 -6.33 -7.25 1.53
C GLN A 145 -6.96 -8.42 0.79
N LEU A 146 -7.62 -9.33 1.51
CA LEU A 146 -8.28 -10.49 0.93
C LEU A 146 -9.44 -10.08 0.01
N PHE A 147 -10.20 -9.05 0.38
CA PHE A 147 -11.23 -8.48 -0.49
C PHE A 147 -10.63 -8.00 -1.82
N VAL A 148 -9.52 -7.25 -1.80
CA VAL A 148 -8.86 -6.79 -3.04
C VAL A 148 -8.34 -7.98 -3.86
N LYS A 149 -7.77 -9.00 -3.22
CA LYS A 149 -7.21 -10.21 -3.86
C LYS A 149 -8.28 -11.16 -4.41
N SER A 150 -9.53 -11.06 -3.95
CA SER A 150 -10.64 -11.90 -4.44
C SER A 150 -10.94 -11.72 -5.94
N ARG A 151 -10.52 -10.59 -6.53
CA ARG A 151 -10.70 -10.27 -7.94
C ARG A 151 -9.45 -10.68 -8.73
N GLY A 152 -9.46 -11.89 -9.28
CA GLY A 152 -8.33 -12.42 -10.08
C GLY A 152 -7.29 -13.14 -9.22
N ILE A 153 -7.73 -14.22 -8.57
CA ILE A 153 -6.94 -15.02 -7.62
C ILE A 153 -5.72 -15.64 -8.31
N ARG A 154 -4.55 -15.49 -7.69
CA ARG A 154 -3.31 -16.18 -8.06
C ARG A 154 -2.91 -17.16 -6.96
N PRO A 155 -2.00 -18.12 -7.21
CA PRO A 155 -1.55 -19.07 -6.20
C PRO A 155 -1.00 -18.44 -4.90
N LYS A 156 -0.38 -17.26 -4.97
CA LYS A 156 0.08 -16.53 -3.77
C LYS A 156 -1.08 -15.94 -2.96
N ASP A 157 -2.19 -15.60 -3.60
CA ASP A 157 -3.36 -15.05 -2.94
C ASP A 157 -4.15 -16.16 -2.20
N GLU A 158 -4.11 -17.41 -2.69
CA GLU A 158 -4.64 -18.57 -1.94
C GLU A 158 -3.81 -18.89 -0.70
N GLN A 159 -2.47 -18.80 -0.80
CA GLN A 159 -1.59 -18.95 0.35
C GLN A 159 -1.86 -17.86 1.40
N ASP A 160 -1.99 -16.60 0.95
CA ASP A 160 -2.36 -15.48 1.83
C ASP A 160 -3.69 -15.74 2.54
N PHE A 161 -4.73 -16.20 1.82
CA PHE A 161 -6.03 -16.56 2.40
C PHE A 161 -5.92 -17.69 3.43
N ALA A 162 -5.25 -18.79 3.08
CA ALA A 162 -5.10 -19.94 3.97
C ALA A 162 -4.32 -19.58 5.25
N ALA A 163 -3.31 -18.72 5.14
CA ALA A 163 -2.53 -18.25 6.28
C ALA A 163 -3.32 -17.28 7.17
N ALA A 164 -4.11 -16.38 6.57
CA ALA A 164 -4.92 -15.40 7.28
C ALA A 164 -6.15 -16.00 7.97
N LEU A 165 -6.72 -17.08 7.42
CA LEU A 165 -7.99 -17.67 7.88
C LEU A 165 -8.10 -17.84 9.42
N PRO A 166 -7.07 -18.31 10.16
CA PRO A 166 -7.16 -18.49 11.61
C PRO A 166 -7.19 -17.17 12.42
N VAL A 167 -6.79 -16.05 11.83
CA VAL A 167 -6.70 -14.73 12.47
C VAL A 167 -7.72 -13.72 11.92
N LEU A 168 -8.58 -14.15 10.98
CA LEU A 168 -9.73 -13.36 10.59
C LEU A 168 -10.71 -13.37 11.75
N ASP A 169 -11.07 -12.18 12.24
CA ASP A 169 -12.15 -12.05 13.20
C ASP A 169 -13.44 -12.64 12.60
N ALA A 170 -14.24 -13.28 13.46
CA ALA A 170 -15.61 -13.58 13.11
C ALA A 170 -16.33 -12.22 12.99
N ALA A 171 -16.52 -11.76 11.75
CA ALA A 171 -17.23 -10.54 11.41
C ALA A 171 -18.63 -10.48 12.06
#